data_AF-A0A4R7JKW3-F1
#
_entry.id   AF-A0A4R7JKW3-F1
#
_cell.length_a   1.000
_cell.length_b   1.000
_cell.length_c   1.000
_cell.angle_alpha   90.00
_cell.angle_beta   90.00
_cell.angle_gamma   90.00
#
_symmetry.space_group_name_H-M   'P 1'
#
loop_
_entity.id
_entity.type
_entity.pdbx_description
1 polymer ?
#
loop_
_entity_poly.entity_id
_entity_poly.type
_entity_poly.pdbx_seq_one_letter_code
_entity_poly.pdbx_strand_id
1 'polypeptide(L)'
;MQYLKSSQRFLSVCFLAVTVSSCTDGDPKDESTYNRLCRIYEDVGSLAIEREQKRVRIFDRVYEELPALSELYFSGILNAERDRRYDFLQRVVKVHTGNPDWKCQSFQSFYANG
;
A
#
# COMPACT_ATOMS: atom_id res chain seq x y z
N MET A 1 -62.41 -4.94 35.82
CA MET A 1 -61.20 -5.68 35.40
C MET A 1 -60.03 -4.71 35.43
N GLN A 2 -59.22 -4.70 36.49
CA GLN A 2 -58.08 -5.60 36.78
C GLN A 2 -56.75 -5.14 36.15
N TYR A 3 -55.94 -4.55 37.04
CA TYR A 3 -54.47 -4.57 37.14
C TYR A 3 -53.59 -3.83 36.12
N LEU A 4 -53.24 -2.59 36.48
CA LEU A 4 -51.88 -2.06 36.34
C LEU A 4 -50.93 -2.96 37.13
N LYS A 5 -49.99 -3.65 36.45
CA LYS A 5 -48.91 -4.41 37.10
C LYS A 5 -47.55 -3.93 36.60
N SER A 6 -46.89 -3.24 37.50
CA SER A 6 -45.45 -2.96 37.58
C SER A 6 -44.61 -4.23 37.43
N SER A 7 -43.54 -4.17 36.64
CA SER A 7 -42.30 -4.98 36.68
C SER A 7 -41.59 -4.79 35.34
N GLN A 8 -40.27 -4.70 35.20
CA GLN A 8 -39.14 -4.76 36.11
C GLN A 8 -37.94 -4.36 35.25
N ARG A 9 -37.10 -3.51 35.85
CA ARG A 9 -35.76 -3.11 35.41
C ARG A 9 -35.04 -4.19 34.61
N PHE A 10 -34.52 -3.88 33.43
CA PHE A 10 -33.20 -4.34 32.99
C PHE A 10 -32.61 -3.32 32.01
N LEU A 11 -31.79 -2.43 32.58
CA LEU A 11 -30.77 -1.68 31.85
C LEU A 11 -29.85 -2.71 31.17
N SER A 12 -30.10 -2.99 29.90
CA SER A 12 -29.15 -3.74 29.08
C SER A 12 -28.19 -2.74 28.44
N VAL A 13 -27.20 -2.35 29.24
CA VAL A 13 -26.02 -1.64 28.76
C VAL A 13 -25.17 -2.68 28.04
N CYS A 14 -25.34 -2.80 26.72
CA CYS A 14 -24.39 -3.53 25.89
C CYS A 14 -23.11 -2.69 25.75
N PHE A 15 -22.25 -2.74 26.78
CA PHE A 15 -20.83 -2.44 26.62
C PHE A 15 -20.24 -3.55 25.73
N LEU A 16 -20.31 -3.37 24.41
CA LEU A 16 -19.49 -4.14 23.49
C LEU A 16 -18.06 -3.60 23.64
N ALA A 17 -17.28 -4.28 24.47
CA ALA A 17 -15.85 -4.07 24.58
C ALA A 17 -15.22 -4.37 23.21
N VAL A 18 -14.89 -3.32 22.46
CA VAL A 18 -13.98 -3.39 21.32
C VAL A 18 -12.62 -3.75 21.90
N THR A 19 -12.34 -5.05 21.99
CA THR A 19 -10.98 -5.53 22.24
C THR A 19 -10.20 -5.28 20.97
N VAL A 20 -9.52 -4.14 20.94
CA VAL A 20 -8.45 -3.86 19.98
C VAL A 20 -7.32 -4.83 20.34
N SER A 21 -7.39 -6.06 19.84
CA SER A 21 -6.25 -6.97 19.83
C SER A 21 -5.26 -6.43 18.82
N SER A 22 -4.45 -5.47 19.25
CA SER A 22 -3.22 -5.09 18.55
C SER A 22 -2.22 -6.22 18.80
N CYS A 23 -2.31 -7.27 17.99
CA CYS A 23 -1.23 -8.24 17.87
C CYS A 23 -0.04 -7.52 17.24
N THR A 24 0.85 -7.04 18.10
CA THR A 24 2.21 -6.63 17.73
C THR A 24 3.07 -7.89 17.76
N ASP A 25 2.82 -8.79 16.82
CA ASP A 25 3.76 -9.87 16.53
C ASP A 25 4.85 -9.26 15.64
N GLY A 26 6.09 -9.32 16.13
CA GLY A 26 7.23 -8.66 15.50
C GLY A 26 7.43 -9.08 14.05
N ASP A 27 7.29 -8.13 13.13
CA ASP A 27 7.56 -8.35 11.72
C ASP A 27 9.06 -8.65 11.49
N PRO A 28 9.39 -9.75 10.80
CA PRO A 28 10.77 -10.08 10.45
C PRO A 28 11.25 -9.10 9.38
N LYS A 29 11.99 -8.04 9.78
CA LYS A 29 12.56 -7.02 8.89
C LYS A 29 11.56 -6.59 7.81
N ASP A 30 10.52 -5.89 8.24
CA ASP A 30 9.53 -5.23 7.39
C ASP A 30 10.25 -4.45 6.27
N GLU A 31 10.29 -5.05 5.09
CA GLU A 31 10.86 -4.39 3.94
C GLU A 31 9.86 -3.32 3.53
N SER A 32 10.27 -2.04 3.62
CA SER A 32 9.37 -0.94 3.28
C SER A 32 8.65 -1.19 1.95
N THR A 33 7.36 -0.87 1.88
CA THR A 33 6.53 -0.99 0.67
C THR A 33 7.24 -0.49 -0.59
N TYR A 34 8.06 0.55 -0.45
CA TYR A 34 8.85 1.14 -1.53
C TYR A 34 10.07 0.30 -1.94
N ASN A 35 10.75 -0.37 -1.00
CA ASN A 35 11.79 -1.33 -1.33
C ASN A 35 11.21 -2.54 -2.07
N ARG A 36 10.03 -3.02 -1.64
CA ARG A 36 9.33 -4.10 -2.35
C ARG A 36 8.86 -3.68 -3.75
N LEU A 37 8.37 -2.43 -3.90
CA LEU A 37 8.13 -1.84 -5.22
C LEU A 37 9.39 -1.86 -6.08
N CYS A 38 10.55 -1.51 -5.51
CA CYS A 38 11.80 -1.52 -6.25
C CYS A 38 12.18 -2.91 -6.76
N ARG A 39 12.01 -3.94 -5.92
CA ARG A 39 12.22 -5.35 -6.30
C ARG A 39 11.28 -5.80 -7.39
N ILE A 40 10.00 -5.42 -7.36
CA ILE A 40 9.06 -5.72 -8.45
C ILE A 40 9.58 -5.17 -9.79
N TYR A 41 10.08 -3.92 -9.79
CA TYR A 41 10.66 -3.31 -10.98
C TYR A 41 11.96 -3.98 -11.42
N GLU A 42 12.80 -4.43 -10.49
CA GLU A 42 14.02 -5.18 -10.78
C GLU A 42 13.71 -6.54 -11.41
N ASP A 43 12.88 -7.34 -10.74
CA ASP A 43 12.47 -8.67 -11.17
C ASP A 43 11.84 -8.63 -12.56
N VAL A 44 10.82 -7.80 -12.76
CA VAL A 44 10.10 -7.70 -14.03
C VAL A 44 10.93 -6.98 -15.09
N GLY A 45 11.72 -5.98 -14.69
CA GLY A 45 12.61 -5.22 -15.57
C GLY A 45 13.67 -6.09 -16.23
N SER A 46 14.16 -7.12 -15.53
CA SER A 46 15.17 -8.05 -16.02
C SER A 46 14.65 -9.09 -17.04
N LEU A 47 13.33 -9.26 -17.16
CA LEU A 47 12.75 -10.26 -18.06
C LEU A 47 13.03 -9.93 -19.54
N ALA A 48 13.33 -10.94 -20.35
CA ALA A 48 13.51 -10.82 -21.80
C ALA A 48 12.15 -10.84 -22.53
N ILE A 49 11.28 -9.88 -22.19
CA ILE A 49 9.94 -9.72 -22.78
C ILE A 49 9.71 -8.27 -23.23
N GLU A 50 8.70 -8.07 -24.06
CA GLU A 50 8.31 -6.75 -24.56
C GLU A 50 7.98 -5.77 -23.43
N ARG A 51 8.32 -4.49 -23.62
CA ARG A 51 8.16 -3.47 -22.58
C ARG A 51 6.71 -3.33 -22.11
N GLU A 52 5.74 -3.48 -23.01
CA GLU A 52 4.33 -3.41 -22.63
C GLU A 52 3.95 -4.56 -21.70
N GLN A 53 4.44 -5.77 -21.98
CA GLN A 53 4.21 -6.92 -21.12
C GLN A 53 4.85 -6.72 -19.73
N LYS A 54 6.01 -6.05 -19.66
CA LYS A 54 6.60 -5.65 -18.37
C LYS A 54 5.71 -4.70 -17.60
N ARG A 55 5.10 -3.70 -18.26
CA ARG A 55 4.20 -2.74 -17.61
C ARG A 55 2.98 -3.43 -17.01
N VAL A 56 2.35 -4.33 -17.78
CA VAL A 56 1.20 -5.13 -17.30
C VAL A 56 1.62 -5.97 -16.07
N ARG A 57 2.71 -6.72 -16.16
CA ARG A 57 3.19 -7.54 -15.03
C ARG A 57 3.56 -6.72 -13.79
N ILE A 58 4.17 -5.55 -13.96
CA ILE A 58 4.46 -4.63 -12.84
C ILE A 58 3.14 -4.17 -12.22
N PHE A 59 2.16 -3.78 -13.04
CA PHE A 59 0.86 -3.35 -12.55
C PHE A 59 0.18 -4.46 -11.73
N ASP A 60 0.11 -5.67 -12.28
CA ASP A 60 -0.51 -6.83 -11.61
C ASP A 60 0.19 -7.11 -10.26
N ARG A 61 1.52 -7.18 -10.26
CA ARG A 61 2.28 -7.42 -9.02
C ARG A 61 2.11 -6.30 -8.00
N VAL A 62 2.08 -5.03 -8.41
CA VAL A 62 1.85 -3.92 -7.47
C VAL A 62 0.44 -3.97 -6.89
N TYR A 63 -0.55 -4.30 -7.71
CA TYR A 63 -1.94 -4.44 -7.25
C TYR A 63 -2.10 -5.58 -6.24
N GLU A 64 -1.49 -6.73 -6.50
CA GLU A 64 -1.56 -7.92 -5.65
C GLU A 64 -0.68 -7.82 -4.39
N GLU A 65 0.56 -7.35 -4.53
CA GLU A 65 1.55 -7.39 -3.46
C GLU A 65 1.60 -6.12 -2.61
N LEU A 66 1.16 -4.98 -3.16
CA LEU A 66 1.24 -3.66 -2.54
C LEU A 66 -0.10 -2.90 -2.61
N PRO A 67 -1.22 -3.48 -2.11
CA PRO A 67 -2.56 -2.91 -2.27
C PRO A 67 -2.70 -1.49 -1.69
N ALA A 68 -2.08 -1.22 -0.54
CA ALA A 68 -2.09 0.13 0.03
C ALA A 68 -1.38 1.18 -0.86
N LEU A 69 -0.34 0.77 -1.59
CA LEU A 69 0.32 1.65 -2.56
C LEU A 69 -0.53 1.82 -3.82
N SER A 70 -1.18 0.74 -4.27
CA SER A 70 -2.00 0.73 -5.49
C SER A 70 -3.22 1.66 -5.36
N GLU A 71 -3.90 1.62 -4.22
CA GLU A 71 -5.10 2.42 -3.93
C GLU A 71 -4.81 3.92 -3.81
N LEU A 72 -3.69 4.29 -3.18
CA LEU A 72 -3.46 5.68 -2.77
C LEU A 72 -2.56 6.47 -3.72
N TYR A 73 -1.57 5.84 -4.34
CA TYR A 73 -0.47 6.57 -5.01
C TYR A 73 -0.13 6.04 -6.39
N PHE A 74 -0.36 4.76 -6.65
CA PHE A 74 0.12 4.14 -7.89
C PHE A 74 -0.58 4.72 -9.13
N SER A 75 -1.87 5.05 -9.02
CA SER A 75 -2.56 5.82 -10.06
C SER A 75 -1.89 7.18 -10.32
N GLY A 76 -1.48 7.90 -9.27
CA GLY A 76 -0.73 9.15 -9.39
C GLY A 76 0.65 8.98 -10.05
N ILE A 77 1.36 7.90 -9.72
CA ILE A 77 2.64 7.54 -10.36
C ILE A 77 2.43 7.25 -11.85
N LEU A 78 1.36 6.56 -12.22
CA LEU A 78 1.06 6.23 -13.62
C LEU A 78 0.58 7.45 -14.42
N ASN A 79 -0.13 8.37 -13.78
CA ASN A 79 -0.66 9.58 -14.42
C ASN A 79 0.36 10.73 -14.50
N ALA A 80 1.43 10.68 -13.70
CA ALA A 80 2.53 11.62 -13.84
C ALA A 80 3.20 11.47 -15.22
N GLU A 81 3.65 12.61 -15.76
CA GLU A 81 4.51 12.66 -16.93
C GLU A 81 5.68 11.67 -16.75
N ARG A 82 6.02 10.94 -17.81
CA ARG A 82 6.92 9.76 -17.76
C ARG A 82 8.23 10.07 -17.04
N ASP A 83 8.83 11.21 -17.37
CA ASP A 83 10.07 11.74 -16.82
C ASP A 83 9.93 12.19 -15.36
N ARG A 84 8.73 12.61 -14.93
CA ARG A 84 8.44 13.05 -13.56
C ARG A 84 7.98 11.93 -12.61
N ARG A 85 7.78 10.70 -13.11
CA ARG A 85 7.30 9.58 -12.27
C ARG A 85 8.25 9.25 -11.12
N TYR A 86 9.56 9.28 -11.38
CA TYR A 86 10.55 8.99 -10.35
C TYR A 86 10.58 10.10 -9.29
N ASP A 87 10.59 11.36 -9.71
CA ASP A 87 10.53 12.50 -8.78
C ASP A 87 9.24 12.50 -7.94
N PHE A 88 8.11 12.13 -8.54
CA PHE A 88 6.86 11.94 -7.82
C PHE A 88 6.98 10.85 -6.76
N LEU A 89 7.50 9.68 -7.13
CA LEU A 89 7.72 8.58 -6.19
C LEU A 89 8.65 9.00 -5.05
N GLN A 90 9.75 9.71 -5.32
CA GLN A 90 10.65 10.23 -4.28
C GLN A 90 9.93 11.16 -3.30
N ARG A 91 9.04 12.04 -3.79
CA ARG A 91 8.22 12.89 -2.91
C ARG A 91 7.30 12.07 -2.02
N VAL A 92 6.62 11.07 -2.58
CA VAL A 92 5.74 10.16 -1.82
C VAL A 92 6.54 9.45 -0.73
N VAL A 93 7.69 8.87 -1.08
CA VAL A 93 8.56 8.16 -0.11
C VAL A 93 9.01 9.10 1.01
N LYS A 94 9.49 10.30 0.68
CA LYS A 94 9.92 11.30 1.66
C LYS A 94 8.81 11.63 2.65
N VAL A 95 7.59 11.86 2.17
CA VAL A 95 6.44 12.20 3.02
C VAL A 95 6.03 11.02 3.90
N HIS A 96 6.05 9.79 3.37
CA HIS A 96 5.53 8.61 4.05
C HIS A 96 6.51 7.99 5.04
N THR A 97 7.80 8.07 4.74
CA THR A 97 8.84 7.35 5.49
C THR A 97 9.80 8.29 6.22
N GLY A 98 9.79 9.59 5.89
CA GLY A 98 10.80 10.53 6.34
C GLY A 98 12.19 10.28 5.73
N ASN A 99 12.32 9.39 4.74
CA ASN A 99 13.59 9.05 4.11
C ASN A 99 13.76 9.79 2.76
N PRO A 100 14.49 10.93 2.73
CA PRO A 100 14.75 11.66 1.49
C PRO A 100 15.80 10.98 0.59
N ASP A 101 16.60 10.08 1.16
CA ASP A 101 17.74 9.44 0.49
C ASP A 101 17.39 8.11 -0.17
N TRP A 102 16.13 7.69 -0.07
CA TRP A 102 15.64 6.49 -0.73
C TRP A 102 15.83 6.60 -2.25
N LYS A 103 16.36 5.52 -2.84
CA LYS A 103 16.61 5.41 -4.27
C LYS A 103 16.16 4.04 -4.77
N CYS A 104 15.64 4.03 -5.99
CA CYS A 104 15.35 2.80 -6.72
C CYS A 104 15.82 2.93 -8.17
N GLN A 105 17.00 2.39 -8.44
CA GLN A 105 17.61 2.43 -9.77
C GLN A 105 16.79 1.65 -10.80
N SER A 106 16.19 0.52 -10.42
CA SER A 106 15.37 -0.31 -11.30
C SER A 106 14.13 0.44 -11.80
N PHE A 107 13.44 1.16 -10.90
CA PHE A 107 12.32 2.02 -11.27
C PHE A 107 12.77 3.17 -12.17
N GLN A 108 13.85 3.87 -11.79
CA GLN A 108 14.36 5.01 -12.55
C GLN A 108 14.74 4.60 -13.98
N SER A 109 15.47 3.49 -14.12
CA SER A 109 15.95 2.98 -15.41
C SER A 109 14.81 2.51 -16.32
N PHE A 110 13.74 1.95 -15.74
CA PHE A 110 12.56 1.50 -16.48
C PHE A 110 11.87 2.63 -17.26
N TYR A 111 11.92 3.85 -16.72
CA TYR A 111 11.32 5.04 -17.34
C TYR A 111 12.32 5.91 -18.12
N ALA A 112 13.62 5.85 -17.80
CA ALA A 112 14.66 6.61 -18.50
C ALA A 112 14.96 6.09 -19.93
N ASN A 113 14.90 4.79 -20.16
CA ASN A 113 15.31 4.17 -21.44
C ASN A 113 14.16 4.04 -22.44
N GLY A 114 13.35 5.10 -22.62
CA GLY A 114 12.01 4.91 -23.16
C GLY A 114 11.38 6.02 -23.95
#